data_AF-A0A933ALQ4-F1
#
_entry.id   AF-A0A933ALQ4-F1
#
_cell.length_a   1.000
_cell.length_b   1.000
_cell.length_c   1.000
_cell.angle_alpha   90.00
_cell.angle_beta   90.00
_cell.angle_gamma   90.00
#
_symmetry.space_group_name_H-M   'P 1'
#
loop_
_entity.id
_entity.type
_entity.pdbx_description
1 polymer ?
#
loop_
_entity_poly.entity_id
_entity_poly.type
_entity_poly.pdbx_seq_one_letter_code
_entity_poly.pdbx_strand_id
1 'polypeptide(L)'
;MSGPELTRFLVAFLSFLIMLTGLAGTVLPALPGPELMWLGALAYGVFAGFGKWGPWLFALITLLTIASEVATFALGQAGAARQGASCLSIIVSAALGLVGMFVIPVVGALLGAMLGVFAVEYYRRRDWKEAWRATTGMLWGYGLSLGAQFVIGLAVMFVWGVWVWAG
;
A
#
# COMPACT_ATOMS: atom_id res chain seq x y z
N MET A 1 17.34 12.94 -32.07
CA MET A 1 16.06 13.18 -31.36
C MET A 1 15.90 14.66 -31.17
N SER A 2 14.75 15.23 -31.52
CA SER A 2 14.41 16.63 -31.22
C SER A 2 14.26 16.80 -29.69
N GLY A 3 14.46 18.01 -29.17
CA GLY A 3 14.36 18.31 -27.72
C GLY A 3 13.08 17.83 -27.02
N PRO A 4 11.88 17.91 -27.64
CA PRO A 4 10.63 17.44 -27.04
C PRO A 4 10.57 15.91 -26.85
N GLU A 5 11.10 15.13 -27.79
CA GLU A 5 11.10 13.66 -27.73
C GLU A 5 12.04 13.14 -26.63
N LEU A 6 13.21 13.78 -26.49
CA LEU A 6 14.15 13.45 -25.42
C LEU A 6 13.53 13.72 -24.04
N THR A 7 12.81 14.82 -23.89
CA THR A 7 12.17 15.19 -22.62
C THR A 7 11.13 14.16 -22.21
N ARG A 8 10.25 13.74 -23.13
CA ARG A 8 9.25 12.70 -22.87
C ARG A 8 9.89 11.36 -22.49
N PHE A 9 10.93 10.95 -23.21
CA PHE A 9 11.67 9.74 -22.89
C PHE A 9 12.29 9.79 -21.49
N LEU A 10 12.93 10.90 -21.12
CA LEU A 10 13.51 11.09 -19.79
C LEU A 10 12.45 11.03 -18.68
N VAL A 11 11.30 11.70 -18.87
CA VAL A 11 10.20 11.65 -17.91
C VAL A 11 9.66 10.23 -17.76
N ALA A 12 9.46 9.50 -18.87
CA ALA A 12 9.02 8.11 -18.83
C ALA A 12 10.02 7.21 -18.11
N PHE A 13 11.32 7.36 -18.42
CA PHE A 13 12.39 6.59 -17.79
C PHE A 13 12.47 6.85 -16.27
N LEU A 14 12.44 8.11 -15.84
CA LEU A 14 12.43 8.46 -14.42
C LEU A 14 11.18 7.94 -13.70
N SER A 15 10.01 8.06 -14.34
CA SER A 15 8.75 7.53 -13.80
C SER A 15 8.82 6.02 -13.64
N PHE A 16 9.38 5.31 -14.63
CA PHE A 16 9.62 3.87 -14.56
C PHE A 16 10.52 3.50 -13.38
N LEU A 17 11.62 4.23 -13.14
CA LEU A 17 12.50 3.98 -11.99
C LEU A 17 11.81 4.20 -10.64
N ILE A 18 10.98 5.25 -10.54
CA ILE A 18 10.15 5.50 -9.36
C ILE A 18 9.18 4.33 -9.13
N MET A 19 8.48 3.91 -10.18
CA MET A 19 7.54 2.79 -10.12
C MET A 19 8.23 1.46 -9.80
N LEU A 20 9.44 1.23 -10.31
CA LEU A 20 10.23 0.03 -10.00
C LEU A 20 10.65 0.01 -8.53
N THR A 21 10.99 1.17 -7.97
CA THR A 21 11.29 1.34 -6.55
C THR A 21 10.03 1.13 -5.70
N GLY A 22 8.87 1.63 -6.15
CA GLY A 22 7.57 1.37 -5.53
C GLY A 22 7.21 -0.12 -5.55
N LEU A 23 7.42 -0.81 -6.66
CA LEU A 23 7.20 -2.27 -6.77
C LEU A 23 8.14 -3.07 -5.86
N ALA A 24 9.40 -2.67 -5.72
CA ALA A 24 10.28 -3.25 -4.71
C ALA A 24 9.74 -2.99 -3.28
N GLY A 25 9.18 -1.79 -3.06
CA GLY A 25 8.53 -1.40 -1.82
C GLY A 25 7.29 -2.21 -1.44
N THR A 26 6.55 -2.79 -2.40
CA THR A 26 5.41 -3.67 -2.04
C THR A 26 5.85 -4.98 -1.37
N VAL A 27 7.12 -5.36 -1.52
CA VAL A 27 7.73 -6.53 -0.87
C VAL A 27 8.55 -6.11 0.35
N LEU A 28 9.12 -4.90 0.33
CA LEU A 28 9.93 -4.33 1.40
C LEU A 28 9.07 -3.42 2.29
N PRO A 29 8.67 -3.84 3.51
CA PRO A 29 7.72 -3.13 4.37
C PRO A 29 8.12 -1.72 4.83
N ALA A 30 9.30 -1.24 4.44
CA ALA A 30 9.80 0.10 4.75
C ALA A 30 9.39 1.18 3.73
N LEU A 31 8.79 0.80 2.60
CA LEU A 31 8.43 1.75 1.54
C LEU A 31 6.94 1.69 1.22
N PRO A 32 6.26 2.85 1.07
CA PRO A 32 4.88 2.93 0.60
C PRO A 32 4.83 2.61 -0.90
N GLY A 33 4.85 1.32 -1.22
CA GLY A 33 5.05 0.81 -2.58
C GLY A 33 4.00 1.29 -3.57
N PRO A 34 2.70 1.02 -3.33
CA PRO A 34 1.62 1.45 -4.22
C PRO A 34 1.55 2.97 -4.42
N GLU A 35 1.81 3.75 -3.38
CA GLU A 35 1.82 5.22 -3.44
C GLU A 35 2.99 5.74 -4.28
N LEU A 36 4.18 5.16 -4.13
CA LEU A 36 5.34 5.51 -4.96
C LEU A 36 5.06 5.21 -6.43
N MET A 37 4.42 4.07 -6.73
CA MET A 37 4.02 3.74 -8.10
C MET A 37 3.01 4.74 -8.66
N TRP A 38 2.03 5.13 -7.84
CA TRP A 38 1.05 6.16 -8.18
C TRP A 38 1.70 7.52 -8.44
N LEU A 39 2.68 7.93 -7.62
CA LEU A 39 3.45 9.15 -7.80
C LEU A 39 4.27 9.13 -9.10
N GLY A 40 4.86 7.98 -9.46
CA GLY A 40 5.54 7.81 -10.74
C GLY A 40 4.58 8.02 -11.93
N ALA A 41 3.39 7.43 -11.86
CA ALA A 41 2.36 7.61 -12.88
C ALA A 41 1.86 9.07 -12.96
N LEU A 42 1.68 9.73 -11.81
CA LEU A 42 1.29 11.15 -11.75
C LEU A 42 2.38 12.04 -12.35
N ALA A 43 3.65 11.80 -12.00
CA ALA A 43 4.79 12.54 -12.54
C ALA A 43 4.82 12.43 -14.07
N TYR A 44 4.62 11.22 -14.61
CA TYR A 44 4.48 11.04 -16.06
C TYR A 44 3.35 11.90 -16.64
N GLY A 45 2.14 11.83 -16.09
CA GLY A 45 0.99 12.61 -16.58
C GLY A 45 1.21 14.13 -16.51
N VAL A 46 1.84 14.62 -15.45
CA VAL A 46 2.10 16.06 -15.24
C VAL A 46 3.18 16.59 -16.19
N PHE A 47 4.27 15.83 -16.38
CA PHE A 47 5.43 16.32 -17.14
C PHE A 47 5.48 15.88 -18.60
N ALA A 48 4.96 14.69 -18.94
CA ALA A 48 4.88 14.20 -20.33
C ALA A 48 3.50 14.49 -20.98
N GLY A 49 2.48 14.71 -20.15
CA GLY A 49 1.11 15.01 -20.55
C GLY A 49 0.19 13.79 -20.49
N PHE A 50 -1.10 14.03 -20.25
CA PHE A 50 -2.09 12.95 -20.13
C PHE A 50 -2.59 12.41 -21.48
N GLY A 51 -2.53 13.19 -22.56
CA GLY A 51 -3.08 12.77 -23.86
C GLY A 51 -4.58 12.44 -23.78
N LYS A 52 -5.08 11.66 -24.76
CA LYS A 52 -6.52 11.33 -24.86
C LYS A 52 -6.97 10.32 -23.80
N TRP A 53 -6.17 9.28 -23.56
CA TRP A 53 -6.55 8.16 -22.69
C TRP A 53 -5.98 8.26 -21.27
N GLY A 54 -4.97 9.10 -21.04
CA GLY A 54 -4.29 9.16 -19.75
C GLY A 54 -5.16 9.46 -18.55
N PRO A 55 -6.16 10.36 -18.60
CA PRO A 55 -7.00 10.60 -17.42
C PRO A 55 -7.73 9.34 -16.96
N TRP A 56 -8.18 8.51 -17.91
CA TRP A 56 -8.86 7.24 -17.63
C TRP A 56 -7.89 6.18 -17.09
N LEU A 57 -6.70 6.07 -17.67
CA LEU A 57 -5.67 5.12 -17.24
C LEU A 57 -5.12 5.50 -15.85
N PHE A 58 -4.94 6.79 -15.58
CA PHE A 58 -4.55 7.29 -14.27
C PHE A 58 -5.65 7.11 -13.21
N ALA A 59 -6.93 7.29 -13.58
CA ALA A 59 -8.04 6.96 -12.70
C ALA A 59 -8.05 5.47 -12.34
N LEU A 60 -7.79 4.58 -13.30
CA LEU A 60 -7.64 3.15 -13.05
C LEU A 60 -6.45 2.84 -12.12
N ILE A 61 -5.29 3.46 -12.35
CA ILE A 61 -4.13 3.35 -11.46
C ILE A 61 -4.49 3.79 -10.03
N THR A 62 -5.19 4.91 -9.89
CA THR A 62 -5.65 5.43 -8.59
C THR A 62 -6.57 4.44 -7.89
N LEU A 63 -7.54 3.85 -8.61
CA LEU A 63 -8.43 2.82 -8.05
C LEU A 63 -7.67 1.57 -7.61
N LEU A 64 -6.67 1.12 -8.39
CA LEU A 64 -5.82 0.00 -8.04
C LEU A 64 -5.00 0.29 -6.78
N THR A 65 -4.39 1.47 -6.67
CA THR A 65 -3.67 1.89 -5.47
C THR A 65 -4.60 1.90 -4.24
N ILE A 66 -5.79 2.48 -4.34
CA ILE A 66 -6.77 2.46 -3.23
C ILE A 66 -7.15 1.02 -2.87
N ALA A 67 -7.39 0.16 -3.87
CA ALA A 67 -7.73 -1.24 -3.64
C ALA A 67 -6.60 -1.99 -2.91
N SER A 68 -5.33 -1.64 -3.17
CA SER A 68 -4.19 -2.24 -2.47
C SER A 68 -4.13 -1.85 -0.99
N GLU A 69 -4.43 -0.60 -0.65
CA GLU A 69 -4.49 -0.13 0.74
C GLU A 69 -5.66 -0.76 1.50
N VAL A 70 -6.83 -0.83 0.85
CA VAL A 70 -8.01 -1.51 1.41
C VAL A 70 -7.71 -2.99 1.63
N ALA A 71 -7.08 -3.67 0.69
CA ALA A 71 -6.69 -5.07 0.84
C ALA A 71 -5.71 -5.27 2.00
N THR A 72 -4.74 -4.36 2.17
CA THR A 72 -3.77 -4.39 3.26
C THR A 72 -4.44 -4.29 4.62
N PHE A 73 -5.33 -3.30 4.78
CA PHE A 73 -6.09 -3.14 6.00
C PHE A 73 -7.00 -4.36 6.27
N ALA A 74 -7.76 -4.79 5.25
CA ALA A 74 -8.71 -5.89 5.38
C ALA A 74 -8.03 -7.22 5.72
N LEU A 75 -6.91 -7.55 5.05
CA LEU A 75 -6.17 -8.80 5.29
C LEU A 75 -5.50 -8.80 6.67
N GLY A 76 -4.92 -7.67 7.11
CA GLY A 76 -4.38 -7.53 8.46
C GLY A 76 -5.45 -7.78 9.53
N GLN A 77 -6.60 -7.12 9.42
CA GLN A 77 -7.71 -7.29 10.36
C GLN A 77 -8.32 -8.69 10.30
N ALA A 78 -8.46 -9.27 9.10
CA ALA A 78 -8.91 -10.65 8.94
C ALA A 78 -7.95 -11.66 9.58
N GLY A 79 -6.64 -11.42 9.50
CA GLY A 79 -5.62 -12.23 10.17
C GLY A 79 -5.77 -12.20 11.69
N ALA A 80 -5.99 -11.02 12.27
CA ALA A 80 -6.27 -10.87 13.71
C ALA A 80 -7.58 -11.55 14.11
N ALA A 81 -8.65 -11.32 13.35
CA ALA A 81 -9.98 -11.88 13.59
C ALA A 81 -10.00 -13.42 13.52
N ARG A 82 -9.27 -14.02 12.56
CA ARG A 82 -9.08 -15.48 12.47
C ARG A 82 -8.45 -16.08 13.72
N GLN A 83 -7.65 -15.32 14.44
CA GLN A 83 -7.02 -15.74 15.68
C GLN A 83 -7.86 -15.41 16.93
N GLY A 84 -9.09 -14.90 16.73
CA GLY A 84 -10.08 -14.64 17.77
C GLY A 84 -10.11 -13.21 18.29
N ALA A 85 -9.45 -12.25 17.60
CA ALA A 85 -9.51 -10.85 17.99
C ALA A 85 -10.96 -10.33 18.02
N SER A 86 -11.27 -9.53 19.04
CA SER A 86 -12.61 -8.95 19.19
C SER A 86 -12.86 -7.79 18.22
N CYS A 87 -14.14 -7.45 17.98
CA CYS A 87 -14.51 -6.26 17.21
C CYS A 87 -13.95 -4.97 17.83
N LEU A 88 -13.91 -4.90 19.17
CA LEU A 88 -13.28 -3.78 19.87
C LEU A 88 -11.78 -3.69 19.54
N SER A 89 -11.08 -4.82 19.47
CA SER A 89 -9.65 -4.88 19.09
C SER A 89 -9.43 -4.33 17.69
N ILE A 90 -10.33 -4.63 16.75
CA ILE A 90 -10.29 -4.10 15.37
C ILE A 90 -10.42 -2.58 15.38
N ILE A 91 -11.44 -2.03 16.08
CA ILE A 91 -11.67 -0.58 16.12
C ILE A 91 -10.50 0.15 16.79
N VAL A 92 -10.04 -0.34 17.93
CA VAL A 92 -8.93 0.27 18.67
C VAL A 92 -7.62 0.16 17.88
N SER A 93 -7.36 -0.97 17.21
CA SER A 93 -6.18 -1.10 16.35
C SER A 93 -6.22 -0.14 15.16
N ALA A 94 -7.39 0.08 14.54
CA ALA A 94 -7.51 1.06 13.46
C ALA A 94 -7.23 2.49 13.97
N ALA A 95 -7.79 2.87 15.12
CA ALA A 95 -7.55 4.18 15.73
C ALA A 95 -6.08 4.37 16.12
N LEU A 96 -5.47 3.40 16.79
CA LEU A 96 -4.07 3.46 17.20
C LEU A 96 -3.11 3.35 16.01
N GLY A 97 -3.47 2.63 14.95
CA GLY A 97 -2.72 2.64 13.69
C GLY A 97 -2.74 4.01 13.04
N LEU A 98 -3.91 4.65 12.96
CA LEU A 98 -4.01 6.01 12.44
C LEU A 98 -3.16 7.00 13.25
N VAL A 99 -3.26 6.98 14.57
CA VAL A 99 -2.42 7.83 15.45
C VAL A 99 -0.94 7.50 15.28
N GLY A 100 -0.60 6.20 15.27
CA GLY A 100 0.76 5.71 15.13
C GLY A 100 1.43 6.19 13.85
N MET A 101 0.70 6.27 12.74
CA MET A 101 1.20 6.83 11.47
C MET A 101 1.75 8.26 11.61
N PHE A 102 1.10 9.10 12.43
CA PHE A 102 1.55 10.47 12.68
C PHE A 102 2.70 10.56 13.68
N VAL A 103 2.82 9.59 14.59
CA VAL A 103 3.90 9.56 15.60
C VAL A 103 5.20 9.00 15.01
N ILE A 104 5.11 7.89 14.27
CA ILE A 104 6.24 7.25 13.61
C ILE A 104 5.86 7.04 12.14
N PRO A 105 6.33 7.90 11.21
CA PRO A 105 6.02 7.75 9.80
C PRO A 105 6.38 6.36 9.26
N VAL A 106 5.60 5.89 8.29
CA VAL A 106 5.76 4.58 7.62
C VAL A 106 5.41 3.38 8.52
N VAL A 107 6.14 3.15 9.61
CA VAL A 107 5.98 1.93 10.44
C VAL A 107 4.98 2.07 11.58
N GLY A 108 4.66 3.31 11.99
CA GLY A 108 3.80 3.57 13.13
C GLY A 108 2.36 3.11 12.94
N ALA A 109 1.88 3.04 11.70
CA ALA A 109 0.55 2.49 11.42
C ALA A 109 0.44 1.01 11.80
N LEU A 110 1.41 0.20 11.38
CA LEU A 110 1.46 -1.21 11.72
C LEU A 110 1.69 -1.40 13.22
N LEU A 111 2.67 -0.68 13.80
CA LEU A 111 2.98 -0.79 15.23
C LEU A 111 1.80 -0.37 16.11
N GLY A 112 1.16 0.75 15.80
CA GLY A 112 -0.01 1.24 16.52
C GLY A 112 -1.17 0.25 16.45
N ALA A 113 -1.41 -0.33 15.27
CA ALA A 113 -2.45 -1.34 15.12
C ALA A 113 -2.15 -2.63 15.89
N MET A 114 -0.90 -3.12 15.83
CA MET A 114 -0.46 -4.28 16.62
C MET A 114 -0.62 -4.04 18.12
N LEU A 115 -0.22 -2.86 18.61
CA LEU A 115 -0.39 -2.47 20.01
C LEU A 115 -1.86 -2.42 20.40
N GLY A 116 -2.75 -1.93 19.52
CA GLY A 116 -4.18 -1.91 19.77
C GLY A 116 -4.80 -3.30 19.87
N VAL A 117 -4.45 -4.20 18.95
CA VAL A 117 -4.89 -5.60 19.04
C VAL A 117 -4.39 -6.23 20.33
N PHE A 118 -3.10 -6.08 20.63
CA PHE A 118 -2.47 -6.67 21.79
C PHE A 118 -3.07 -6.16 23.10
N ALA A 119 -3.19 -4.85 23.28
CA ALA A 119 -3.66 -4.22 24.50
C ALA A 119 -5.13 -4.58 24.80
N VAL A 120 -6.00 -4.51 23.80
CA VAL A 120 -7.42 -4.86 23.99
C VAL A 120 -7.58 -6.34 24.33
N GLU A 121 -6.88 -7.20 23.59
CA GLU A 121 -7.05 -8.64 23.79
C GLU A 121 -6.42 -9.12 25.09
N TYR A 122 -5.28 -8.55 25.50
CA TYR A 122 -4.69 -8.79 26.80
C TYR A 122 -5.61 -8.34 27.93
N TYR A 123 -6.22 -7.16 27.81
CA TYR A 123 -7.16 -6.66 28.82
C TYR A 123 -8.41 -7.53 28.94
N ARG A 124 -8.96 -7.98 27.80
CA ARG A 124 -10.19 -8.78 27.73
C ARG A 124 -9.99 -10.20 28.25
N ARG A 125 -8.85 -10.81 27.93
CA ARG A 125 -8.60 -12.23 28.23
C ARG A 125 -7.71 -12.47 29.43
N ARG A 126 -6.97 -11.46 29.89
CA ARG A 126 -5.94 -11.56 30.93
C ARG A 126 -4.86 -12.62 30.62
N ASP A 127 -4.72 -13.00 29.35
CA ASP A 127 -3.76 -14.00 28.88
C ASP A 127 -2.85 -13.39 27.82
N TRP A 128 -1.56 -13.35 28.15
CA TRP A 128 -0.50 -12.85 27.27
C TRP A 128 -0.38 -13.66 25.97
N LYS A 129 -0.48 -14.99 26.06
CA LYS A 129 -0.32 -15.89 24.91
C LYS A 129 -1.45 -15.69 23.92
N GLU A 130 -2.69 -15.56 24.38
CA GLU A 130 -3.83 -15.34 23.49
C GLU A 130 -3.78 -13.96 22.82
N ALA A 131 -3.38 -12.91 23.55
CA ALA A 131 -3.19 -11.58 22.97
C ALA A 131 -2.06 -11.55 21.92
N TRP A 132 -0.95 -12.23 22.20
CA TRP A 132 0.14 -12.38 21.24
C TRP A 132 -0.27 -13.20 20.01
N ARG A 133 -1.10 -14.22 20.20
CA ARG A 133 -1.64 -15.03 19.10
C ARG A 133 -2.55 -14.20 18.18
N ALA A 134 -3.41 -13.35 18.73
CA ALA A 134 -4.21 -12.41 17.94
C ALA A 134 -3.33 -11.42 17.14
N THR A 135 -2.30 -10.87 17.79
CA THR A 135 -1.37 -9.90 17.19
C THR A 135 -0.52 -10.52 16.08
N THR A 136 0.00 -11.72 16.28
CA THR A 136 0.73 -12.47 15.23
C THR A 136 -0.19 -12.91 14.09
N GLY A 137 -1.49 -13.13 14.37
CA GLY A 137 -2.52 -13.25 13.35
C GLY A 137 -2.56 -12.05 12.40
N MET A 138 -2.53 -10.84 12.96
CA MET A 138 -2.48 -9.60 12.18
C MET A 138 -1.24 -9.53 11.29
N LEU A 139 -0.07 -9.88 11.83
CA LEU A 139 1.19 -9.92 11.07
C LEU A 139 1.13 -10.89 9.89
N TRP A 140 0.54 -12.06 10.07
CA TRP A 140 0.32 -13.00 8.96
C TRP A 140 -0.64 -12.45 7.91
N GLY A 141 -1.71 -11.79 8.33
CA GLY A 141 -2.62 -11.07 7.44
C GLY A 141 -1.90 -10.00 6.62
N TYR A 142 -1.04 -9.22 7.29
CA TYR A 142 -0.20 -8.22 6.63
C TYR A 142 0.82 -8.83 5.66
N GLY A 143 1.44 -9.96 6.03
CA GLY A 143 2.33 -10.70 5.13
C GLY A 143 1.62 -11.17 3.85
N LEU A 144 0.37 -11.64 3.97
CA LEU A 144 -0.45 -11.99 2.80
C LEU A 144 -0.79 -10.77 1.95
N SER A 145 -0.99 -9.59 2.55
CA SER A 145 -1.24 -8.38 1.78
C SER A 145 -0.04 -7.91 0.98
N LEU A 146 1.21 -8.18 1.40
CA LEU A 146 2.39 -7.87 0.59
C LEU A 146 2.33 -8.59 -0.78
N GLY A 147 1.88 -9.84 -0.80
CA GLY A 147 1.64 -10.58 -2.05
C GLY A 147 0.55 -9.96 -2.91
N ALA A 148 -0.56 -9.53 -2.29
CA ALA A 148 -1.64 -8.84 -3.00
C ALA A 148 -1.17 -7.49 -3.57
N GLN A 149 -0.43 -6.71 -2.78
CA GLN A 149 0.16 -5.44 -3.21
C GLN A 149 1.13 -5.64 -4.38
N PHE A 150 1.96 -6.69 -4.35
CA PHE A 150 2.88 -6.97 -5.45
C PHE A 150 2.11 -7.26 -6.76
N VAL A 151 1.05 -8.08 -6.70
CA VAL A 151 0.20 -8.37 -7.86
C VAL A 151 -0.49 -7.10 -8.38
N ILE A 152 -1.04 -6.28 -7.47
CA ILE A 152 -1.66 -5.00 -7.85
C ILE A 152 -0.61 -4.04 -8.43
N GLY A 153 0.60 -4.01 -7.88
CA GLY A 153 1.72 -3.22 -8.37
C GLY A 153 2.10 -3.61 -9.80
N LEU A 154 2.18 -4.92 -10.09
CA LEU A 154 2.38 -5.40 -11.46
C LEU A 154 1.26 -4.92 -12.41
N ALA A 155 0.01 -4.95 -11.96
CA ALA A 155 -1.12 -4.42 -12.74
C ALA A 155 -1.01 -2.90 -12.97
N VAL A 156 -0.63 -2.12 -11.95
CA VAL A 156 -0.38 -0.68 -12.05
C VAL A 156 0.74 -0.39 -13.05
N MET A 157 1.85 -1.13 -12.98
CA MET A 157 2.98 -0.99 -13.91
C MET A 157 2.58 -1.33 -15.35
N PHE A 158 1.76 -2.37 -15.54
CA PHE A 158 1.22 -2.72 -16.84
C PHE A 158 0.30 -1.64 -17.41
N VAL A 159 -0.65 -1.14 -16.62
CA VAL A 159 -1.58 -0.07 -17.04
C VAL A 159 -0.82 1.20 -17.40
N TRP A 160 0.20 1.56 -16.63
CA TRP A 160 1.07 2.69 -16.94
C TRP A 160 1.87 2.45 -18.23
N GLY A 161 2.43 1.25 -18.44
CA GLY A 161 3.12 0.90 -19.68
C GLY A 161 2.22 1.03 -20.92
N VAL A 162 0.96 0.61 -20.82
CA VAL A 162 -0.06 0.81 -21.86
C VAL A 162 -0.31 2.30 -22.09
N TRP A 163 -0.37 3.10 -21.03
CA TRP A 163 -0.55 4.54 -21.14
C TRP A 163 0.61 5.20 -21.89
N VAL A 164 1.85 4.87 -21.53
CA VAL A 164 3.05 5.41 -22.21
C VAL A 164 3.08 5.02 -23.69
N TRP A 165 2.59 3.84 -24.04
CA TRP A 165 2.55 3.38 -25.43
C TRP A 165 1.40 4.01 -26.25
N ALA A 166 0.27 4.29 -25.61
CA ALA A 166 -0.94 4.80 -26.27
C ALA A 166 -1.05 6.33 -26.32
N GLY A 167 -0.17 7.05 -25.61
CA GLY A 167 -0.12 8.52 -25.54
C GLY A 167 0.99 9.12 -26.39
#